data_AF-A0AAE0EP19-F1
#
_entry.id   AF-A0AAE0EP19-F1
#
_cell.length_a   1.000
_cell.length_b   1.000
_cell.length_c   1.000
_cell.angle_alpha   90.00
_cell.angle_beta   90.00
_cell.angle_gamma   90.00
#
_symmetry.space_group_name_H-M   'P 1'
#
loop_
_entity.id
_entity.type
_entity.pdbx_description
1 polymer ?
#
loop_
_entity_poly.entity_id
_entity_poly.type
_entity_poly.pdbx_seq_one_letter_code
_entity_poly.pdbx_strand_id
1 'polypeptide(L)'
;MRGEWMAAQKTFEDVGGTVLPGGCELSVAMWRREHSSAGASVISSHNLELPPLDADDTTPHFTASPEITTAMTLVGSLHFNPESDLLAGDDSDGDLIKPPTGAEFPKSGLPSV
;
A
#
# COMPACT_ATOMS: atom_id res chain seq x y z
N MET A 1 -14.71 -0.99 -18.35
CA MET A 1 -13.95 -1.76 -17.34
C MET A 1 -12.45 -1.53 -17.42
N ARG A 2 -11.70 -2.02 -18.41
CA ARG A 2 -10.21 -1.91 -18.39
C ARG A 2 -9.63 -0.50 -18.21
N GLY A 3 -10.30 0.57 -18.66
CA GLY A 3 -9.75 1.94 -18.60
C GLY A 3 -9.57 2.52 -17.19
N GLU A 4 -10.55 2.35 -16.30
CA GLU A 4 -10.50 2.92 -14.94
C GLU A 4 -9.46 2.21 -14.06
N TRP A 5 -9.35 0.89 -14.17
CA TRP A 5 -8.35 0.10 -13.45
C TRP A 5 -6.92 0.41 -13.90
N MET A 6 -6.72 0.64 -15.20
CA MET A 6 -5.42 1.04 -15.75
C MET A 6 -4.99 2.43 -15.28
N ALA A 7 -5.95 3.33 -15.01
CA ALA A 7 -5.65 4.65 -14.45
C ALA A 7 -5.21 4.57 -12.98
N ALA A 8 -5.87 3.72 -12.17
CA ALA A 8 -5.45 3.46 -10.80
C ALA A 8 -4.05 2.80 -10.76
N GLN A 9 -3.81 1.81 -11.62
CA GLN A 9 -2.50 1.17 -11.77
C GLN A 9 -1.40 2.19 -12.03
N LYS A 10 -1.59 3.05 -13.03
CA LYS A 10 -0.63 4.08 -13.40
C LYS A 10 -0.33 5.04 -12.24
N THR A 11 -1.35 5.40 -11.46
CA THR A 11 -1.17 6.30 -10.31
C THR A 11 -0.21 5.70 -9.28
N PHE A 12 -0.30 4.40 -9.00
CA PHE A 12 0.62 3.72 -8.10
C PHE A 12 2.03 3.62 -8.68
N GLU A 13 2.15 3.35 -9.98
CA GLU A 13 3.45 3.30 -10.68
C GLU A 13 4.16 4.67 -10.68
N ASP A 14 3.42 5.76 -10.87
CA ASP A 14 3.94 7.13 -10.88
C ASP A 14 4.51 7.54 -9.50
N VAL A 15 4.03 6.95 -8.40
CA VAL A 15 4.56 7.16 -7.03
C VAL A 15 5.58 6.10 -6.61
N GLY A 16 6.09 5.30 -7.55
CA GLY A 16 7.16 4.30 -7.31
C GLY A 16 6.66 2.91 -6.90
N GLY A 17 5.36 2.65 -6.98
CA GLY A 17 4.78 1.34 -6.75
C GLY A 17 5.11 0.35 -7.88
N THR A 18 5.28 -0.92 -7.52
CA THR A 18 5.40 -2.02 -8.49
C THR A 18 4.12 -2.84 -8.48
N VAL A 19 3.45 -2.95 -9.63
CA VAL A 19 2.23 -3.73 -9.77
C VAL A 19 2.62 -5.18 -10.01
N LEU A 20 2.23 -6.03 -9.06
CA LEU A 20 2.58 -7.43 -9.07
C LEU A 20 1.53 -8.25 -9.84
N PRO A 21 1.90 -9.39 -10.44
CA PRO A 21 0.96 -10.25 -11.15
C PRO A 21 -0.22 -10.65 -10.25
N GLY A 22 -1.43 -10.65 -10.80
CA GLY A 22 -2.63 -11.00 -10.03
C GLY A 22 -2.57 -12.45 -9.52
N GLY A 23 -2.54 -12.63 -8.21
CA GLY A 23 -2.53 -13.92 -7.54
C GLY A 23 -2.29 -13.79 -6.03
N CYS A 24 -2.54 -14.86 -5.28
CA CYS A 24 -2.37 -14.87 -3.81
C CYS A 24 -0.90 -14.97 -3.37
N GLU A 25 0.08 -14.95 -4.28
CA GLU A 25 1.46 -15.35 -3.95
C GLU A 25 2.13 -14.41 -2.93
N LEU A 26 1.77 -13.13 -2.92
CA LEU A 26 2.23 -12.18 -1.90
C LEU A 26 1.56 -12.39 -0.55
N SER A 27 0.35 -12.94 -0.55
CA SER A 27 -0.36 -13.30 0.66
C SER A 27 -0.01 -14.70 1.15
N VAL A 28 1.08 -15.34 0.68
CA VAL A 28 1.52 -16.67 1.14
C VAL A 28 3.05 -16.71 1.37
N ALA A 29 3.66 -15.60 1.77
CA ALA A 29 5.08 -15.54 2.13
C ALA A 29 6.07 -15.99 1.03
N MET A 30 5.74 -15.71 -0.24
CA MET A 30 6.60 -16.06 -1.38
C MET A 30 7.46 -14.87 -1.85
N TRP A 31 7.45 -13.74 -1.15
CA TRP A 31 8.29 -12.61 -1.51
C TRP A 31 9.70 -12.78 -0.92
N ARG A 32 10.72 -12.64 -1.77
CA ARG A 32 12.12 -12.59 -1.34
C ARG A 32 12.64 -11.18 -1.51
N ARG A 33 12.89 -10.49 -0.39
CA ARG A 33 13.57 -9.18 -0.41
C ARG A 33 14.99 -9.32 -0.94
N GLU A 34 15.36 -8.48 -1.91
CA GLU A 34 16.72 -8.46 -2.48
C GLU A 34 17.73 -7.69 -1.61
N HIS A 35 17.27 -6.86 -0.65
CA HIS A 35 18.13 -6.03 0.19
C HIS A 35 17.97 -6.36 1.68
N SER A 36 19.08 -6.27 2.43
CA SER A 36 19.08 -6.45 3.88
C SER A 36 18.24 -5.36 4.56
N SER A 37 17.26 -5.81 5.35
CA SER A 37 16.26 -4.97 6.01
C SER A 37 16.40 -5.00 7.53
N ALA A 38 17.62 -5.23 8.05
CA ALA A 38 17.87 -5.28 9.47
C ALA A 38 17.39 -3.98 10.15
N GLY A 39 16.36 -4.10 11.00
CA GLY A 39 15.72 -2.97 11.68
C GLY A 39 14.58 -2.29 10.91
N ALA A 40 14.16 -2.81 9.75
CA ALA A 40 13.00 -2.32 9.01
C ALA A 40 11.72 -3.07 9.41
N SER A 41 10.57 -2.50 9.10
CA SER A 41 9.25 -3.11 9.31
C SER A 41 8.49 -3.21 7.98
N VAL A 42 7.51 -4.10 7.92
CA VAL A 42 6.57 -4.24 6.79
C VAL A 42 5.18 -3.85 7.27
N ILE A 43 4.49 -3.04 6.47
CA ILE A 43 3.05 -2.81 6.61
C ILE A 43 2.34 -3.33 5.37
N SER A 44 1.24 -4.03 5.54
CA SER A 44 0.46 -4.57 4.43
C SER A 44 -1.03 -4.51 4.68
N SER A 45 -1.82 -4.59 3.60
CA SER A 45 -3.28 -4.69 3.67
C SER A 45 -3.80 -6.12 3.51
N HIS A 46 -2.96 -7.12 3.75
CA HIS A 46 -3.38 -8.51 3.76
C HIS A 46 -4.16 -8.83 5.04
N ASN A 47 -5.06 -9.79 4.97
CA ASN A 47 -5.97 -10.14 6.05
C ASN A 47 -5.44 -11.24 6.98
N LEU A 48 -4.26 -11.77 6.71
CA LEU A 48 -3.66 -12.85 7.50
C LEU A 48 -2.31 -12.38 8.04
N GLU A 49 -2.14 -12.49 9.36
CA GLU A 49 -0.83 -12.40 10.02
C GLU A 49 -0.05 -13.69 9.75
N LEU A 50 0.40 -13.85 8.51
CA LEU A 50 1.14 -15.03 8.06
C LEU A 50 2.59 -15.00 8.56
N PRO A 51 3.30 -16.15 8.51
CA PRO A 51 4.76 -16.18 8.63
C PRO A 51 5.41 -15.12 7.74
N PRO A 52 6.63 -14.65 8.07
CA PRO A 52 7.22 -13.45 7.49
C PRO A 52 7.08 -13.42 5.97
N LEU A 53 6.39 -12.40 5.46
CA LEU A 53 6.12 -12.29 4.03
C LEU A 53 7.40 -12.27 3.19
N ASP A 54 8.48 -11.77 3.80
CA ASP A 54 9.81 -11.56 3.25
C ASP A 54 10.83 -12.65 3.65
N ALA A 55 10.40 -13.74 4.29
CA ALA A 55 11.23 -14.84 4.77
C ALA A 55 12.32 -14.45 5.81
N ASP A 56 12.14 -13.31 6.50
CA ASP A 56 12.99 -12.87 7.62
C ASP A 56 12.19 -12.86 8.94
N ASP A 57 12.50 -13.79 9.84
CA ASP A 57 11.84 -13.94 11.15
C ASP A 57 12.05 -12.73 12.09
N THR A 58 12.96 -11.82 11.76
CA THR A 58 13.27 -10.65 12.60
C THR A 58 12.51 -9.39 12.19
N THR A 59 11.89 -9.37 11.00
CA THR A 59 11.12 -8.23 10.51
C THR A 59 9.77 -8.15 11.22
N PRO A 60 9.41 -7.02 11.88
CA PRO A 60 8.05 -6.79 12.35
C PRO A 60 7.08 -6.58 11.18
N HIS A 61 5.96 -7.30 11.19
CA HIS A 61 4.89 -7.18 10.19
C HIS A 61 3.63 -6.59 10.83
N PHE A 62 3.03 -5.60 10.16
CA PHE A 62 1.81 -4.94 10.60
C PHE A 62 0.74 -5.03 9.51
N THR A 63 -0.49 -5.24 9.95
CA THR A 63 -1.67 -5.29 9.08
C THR A 63 -2.53 -4.05 9.29
N ALA A 64 -2.90 -3.39 8.19
CA ALA A 64 -3.78 -2.22 8.20
C ALA A 64 -4.72 -2.22 6.99
N SER A 65 -5.59 -1.22 6.87
CA SER A 65 -6.39 -1.06 5.65
C SER A 65 -5.50 -0.64 4.46
N PRO A 66 -5.93 -0.83 3.19
CA PRO A 66 -5.20 -0.36 2.02
C PRO A 66 -4.89 1.15 2.05
N GLU A 67 -5.82 1.94 2.57
CA GLU A 67 -5.70 3.40 2.68
C GLU A 67 -4.59 3.79 3.67
N ILE A 68 -4.59 3.17 4.85
CA ILE A 68 -3.55 3.40 5.86
C ILE A 68 -2.20 2.90 5.36
N THR A 69 -2.16 1.70 4.76
CA THR A 69 -0.93 1.15 4.17
C THR A 69 -0.33 2.12 3.15
N THR A 70 -1.17 2.73 2.30
CA THR A 70 -0.74 3.71 1.30
C THR A 70 -0.21 4.99 1.96
N ALA A 71 -0.95 5.56 2.92
CA ALA A 71 -0.54 6.78 3.62
C ALA A 71 0.81 6.62 4.35
N MET A 72 0.99 5.50 5.06
CA MET A 72 2.23 5.20 5.77
C MET A 72 3.40 4.96 4.81
N THR A 73 3.13 4.36 3.64
CA THR A 73 4.16 4.11 2.61
C THR A 73 4.68 5.40 1.98
N LEU A 74 3.80 6.39 1.77
CA LEU A 74 4.20 7.70 1.23
C LEU A 74 5.16 8.45 2.18
N VAL A 75 4.99 8.29 3.48
CA VAL A 75 5.82 8.96 4.50
C VAL A 75 7.05 8.12 4.89
N GLY A 76 6.92 6.80 4.89
CA GLY A 76 8.00 5.87 5.26
C GLY A 76 8.26 5.76 6.77
N SER A 77 7.31 6.15 7.62
CA SER A 77 7.45 6.11 9.09
C SER A 77 6.22 5.55 9.78
N LEU A 78 6.41 4.64 10.75
CA LEU A 78 5.35 4.10 11.60
C LEU A 78 4.86 5.08 12.68
N HIS A 79 5.59 6.18 12.91
CA HIS A 79 5.21 7.21 13.89
C HIS A 79 4.25 8.25 13.32
N PHE A 80 4.05 8.25 12.01
CA PHE A 80 3.16 9.20 11.34
C PHE A 80 1.70 8.86 11.62
N ASN A 81 0.91 9.86 12.00
CA ASN A 81 -0.53 9.76 12.11
C ASN A 81 -1.23 10.48 10.94
N PRO A 82 -1.81 9.74 9.96
CA PRO A 82 -2.49 10.33 8.81
C PRO A 82 -3.66 11.28 9.13
N GLU A 83 -4.22 11.20 10.34
CA GLU A 83 -5.35 12.05 10.75
C GLU A 83 -4.92 13.43 11.28
N SER A 84 -3.70 13.54 11.82
CA SER A 84 -3.24 14.74 12.52
C SER A 84 -1.96 15.34 11.97
N ASP A 85 -1.11 14.53 11.35
CA ASP A 85 0.24 14.93 10.99
C ASP A 85 0.26 15.47 9.56
N LEU A 86 1.02 16.54 9.36
CA LEU A 86 1.15 17.18 8.06
C LEU A 86 2.15 16.44 7.18
N LEU A 87 1.80 16.23 5.93
CA LEU A 87 2.72 15.76 4.91
C LEU A 87 3.56 16.94 4.42
N ALA A 88 4.84 16.98 4.82
CA ALA A 88 5.76 18.00 4.35
C ALA A 88 6.14 17.72 2.88
N GLY A 89 5.69 18.58 1.97
CA GLY A 89 6.14 18.61 0.58
C GLY A 89 7.37 19.51 0.40
N ASP A 90 7.91 19.54 -0.82
CA ASP A 90 9.09 20.34 -1.18
C ASP A 90 8.86 21.87 -1.02
N ASP A 91 7.60 22.33 -1.00
CA ASP A 91 7.22 23.75 -0.98
C ASP A 91 6.82 24.30 0.41
N SER A 92 7.17 23.62 1.50
CA SER A 92 7.10 24.11 2.90
C SER A 92 5.73 24.42 3.53
N ASP A 93 4.62 24.36 2.79
CA ASP A 93 3.27 24.29 3.37
C ASP A 93 2.82 22.83 3.40
N GLY A 94 2.80 22.23 4.60
CA GLY A 94 2.37 20.84 4.78
C GLY A 94 0.85 20.71 4.73
N ASP A 95 0.36 19.72 3.99
CA ASP A 95 -1.08 19.40 3.90
C ASP A 95 -1.41 18.14 4.70
N LEU A 96 -2.60 18.10 5.30
CA LEU A 96 -3.14 16.86 5.87
C LEU A 96 -3.51 15.88 4.76
N ILE A 97 -3.21 14.58 4.98
CA ILE A 97 -3.70 13.53 4.11
C ILE A 97 -5.21 13.44 4.27
N LYS A 98 -5.95 13.80 3.21
CA LYS A 98 -7.41 13.70 3.23
C LYS A 98 -7.83 12.23 3.11
N PRO A 99 -8.87 11.80 3.86
CA PRO A 99 -9.44 10.47 3.69
C PRO A 99 -9.79 10.22 2.22
N PRO A 100 -9.37 9.09 1.64
CA PRO A 100 -9.63 8.81 0.24
C PRO A 100 -11.12 8.56 0.01
N THR A 101 -11.60 8.97 -1.15
CA THR A 101 -12.96 8.71 -1.61
C THR A 101 -12.90 8.03 -2.98
N GLY A 102 -13.76 7.04 -3.21
CA GLY A 102 -13.80 6.31 -4.46
C GLY A 102 -15.19 5.77 -4.77
N ALA A 103 -15.42 5.43 -6.03
CA ALA A 103 -16.63 4.71 -6.42
C ALA A 103 -16.49 3.24 -6.03
N GLU A 104 -17.52 2.68 -5.37
CA GLU A 104 -17.55 1.27 -4.98
C GLU A 104 -17.62 0.35 -6.21
N PHE A 105 -18.27 0.82 -7.28
CA PHE A 105 -18.36 0.11 -8.55
C PHE A 105 -17.99 1.02 -9.73
N PRO A 106 -17.46 0.45 -10.83
CA PRO A 106 -17.33 1.20 -12.08
C PRO A 106 -18.67 1.78 -12.49
N LYS A 107 -18.68 3.02 -13.00
CA LYS A 107 -19.91 3.68 -13.46
C LYS A 107 -20.64 2.88 -14.57
N SER A 108 -19.90 2.03 -15.28
CA SER A 108 -20.43 1.13 -16.31
C SER A 108 -21.17 -0.11 -15.77
N GLY A 109 -21.29 -0.27 -14.44
CA GLY A 109 -21.80 -1.49 -13.82
C GLY A 109 -20.79 -2.64 -13.84
N LEU A 110 -21.12 -3.75 -13.17
CA LEU A 110 -20.37 -5.02 -13.23
C LEU A 110 -20.75 -5.79 -14.51
N PRO A 111 -19.84 -6.60 -15.07
CA PRO A 111 -20.23 -7.49 -16.16
C PRO A 111 -21.19 -8.53 -15.57
N SER A 112 -22.32 -8.74 -16.23
CA SER A 112 -23.24 -9.81 -15.86
C SER A 112 -22.49 -11.14 -15.92
N VAL A 113 -22.48 -11.85 -14.79
CA VAL A 113 -21.90 -13.19 -14.64
C VAL A 113 -22.64 -14.20 -15.51
#